data_AF-A0A3C1G1W8-F1
#
_entry.id   AF-A0A3C1G1W8-F1
#
_cell.length_a   1.000
_cell.length_b   1.000
_cell.length_c   1.000
_cell.angle_alpha   90.00
_cell.angle_beta   90.00
_cell.angle_gamma   90.00
#
_symmetry.space_group_name_H-M   'P 1'
#
loop_
_entity.id
_entity.type
_entity.pdbx_description
1 polymer ?
#
loop_
_entity_poly.entity_id
_entity_poly.type
_entity_poly.pdbx_seq_one_letter_code
_entity_poly.pdbx_strand_id
1 'polypeptide(L)'
;MPPNKGFVCIYCKIFCDEFPDEGFTEGKEAAGDEIYHFLIRELRYASDPATEETISGDYAIWYLASSEKFGVLQIDEQIAEWTFGGSNWERVYAFLHILHEKGILSDEQYDHLMTITNEGTNAFDDMYEIPAYLRAKQFSFRIQAQSFAPIFVVHWNGRVSGGVYIGLEHA
;
A
#
# COMPACT_ATOMS: atom_id res chain seq x y z
N MET A 1 11.42 25.70 0.43
CA MET A 1 11.48 25.63 1.91
C MET A 1 12.15 24.31 2.26
N PRO A 2 12.93 24.22 3.34
CA PRO A 2 13.37 22.91 3.83
C PRO A 2 12.13 22.06 4.20
N PRO A 3 12.19 20.72 4.06
CA PRO A 3 11.08 19.86 4.44
C PRO A 3 10.79 20.00 5.94
N ASN A 4 9.51 20.13 6.30
CA ASN A 4 9.10 20.13 7.70
C ASN A 4 9.36 18.76 8.31
N LYS A 5 9.68 18.75 9.60
CA LYS A 5 9.91 17.54 10.38
C LYS A 5 8.94 17.49 11.55
N GLY A 6 8.62 16.29 12.01
CA GLY A 6 7.83 16.04 13.23
C GLY A 6 8.45 14.92 14.05
N PHE A 7 8.14 14.87 15.35
CA PHE A 7 8.52 13.73 16.18
C PHE A 7 7.51 12.60 15.95
N VAL A 8 7.94 11.51 15.33
CA VAL A 8 7.04 10.45 14.84
C VAL A 8 7.40 9.11 15.45
N CYS A 9 6.37 8.40 15.93
CA CYS A 9 6.45 6.99 16.27
C CYS A 9 5.41 6.19 15.47
N ILE A 10 5.85 5.15 14.77
CA ILE A 10 5.02 4.25 13.97
C ILE A 10 5.45 2.84 14.32
N TYR A 11 4.51 2.05 14.83
CA TYR A 11 4.76 0.68 15.21
C TYR A 11 3.50 -0.17 15.10
N CYS A 12 3.67 -1.41 14.69
CA CYS A 12 2.62 -2.42 14.73
C CYS A 12 3.24 -3.80 14.93
N LYS A 13 2.71 -4.56 15.89
CA LYS A 13 3.07 -5.97 16.00
C LYS A 13 2.35 -6.78 14.93
N ILE A 14 3.01 -7.78 14.39
CA ILE A 14 2.44 -8.79 13.50
C ILE A 14 3.05 -10.16 13.89
N PHE A 15 2.50 -11.28 13.37
CA PHE A 15 2.91 -12.63 13.79
C PHE A 15 4.30 -13.06 13.32
N CYS A 16 4.87 -12.35 12.36
CA CYS A 16 6.30 -12.43 12.06
C CYS A 16 6.92 -11.22 12.75
N ASP A 17 7.79 -11.34 13.77
CA ASP A 17 8.38 -10.18 14.49
C ASP A 17 9.34 -9.35 13.57
N GLU A 18 8.90 -9.00 12.37
CA GLU A 18 9.67 -8.43 11.27
C GLU A 18 9.10 -7.09 10.82
N PHE A 19 7.93 -6.63 11.32
CA PHE A 19 7.49 -5.27 11.01
C PHE A 19 8.62 -4.35 11.43
N PRO A 20 9.17 -3.53 10.51
CA PRO A 20 10.52 -3.04 10.70
C PRO A 20 10.65 -2.28 12.02
N ASP A 21 11.40 -2.85 12.97
CA ASP A 21 11.78 -2.18 14.21
C ASP A 21 12.63 -0.93 13.91
N GLU A 22 13.26 -0.92 12.73
CA GLU A 22 14.01 0.16 12.13
C GLU A 22 13.08 1.20 11.49
N GLY A 23 12.99 2.38 12.09
CA GLY A 23 12.24 3.48 11.49
C GLY A 23 11.82 4.50 12.53
N PHE A 24 10.79 4.17 13.31
CA PHE A 24 10.10 5.13 14.18
C PHE A 24 9.70 4.55 15.55
N THR A 25 10.05 3.30 15.86
CA THR A 25 9.53 2.54 17.01
C THR A 25 9.76 3.18 18.39
N GLU A 26 10.82 3.98 18.53
CA GLU A 26 11.15 4.69 19.79
C GLU A 26 10.81 6.20 19.73
N GLY A 27 10.18 6.66 18.65
CA GLY A 27 9.97 8.07 18.38
C GLY A 27 11.26 8.78 17.95
N LYS A 28 11.23 9.43 16.78
CA LYS A 28 12.35 10.28 16.34
C LYS A 28 11.84 11.45 15.51
N GLU A 29 12.66 12.49 15.40
CA GLU A 29 12.41 13.54 14.43
C GLU A 29 12.61 13.00 13.00
N ALA A 30 11.60 13.20 12.15
CA ALA A 30 11.53 12.60 10.82
C ALA A 30 11.03 13.59 9.78
N ALA A 31 11.62 13.57 8.59
CA ALA A 31 11.12 14.30 7.43
C ALA A 31 10.00 13.53 6.72
N GLY A 32 9.19 14.24 5.94
CA GLY A 32 8.11 13.68 5.11
C GLY A 32 8.54 12.49 4.27
N ASP A 33 9.67 12.61 3.56
CA ASP A 33 10.20 11.54 2.71
C ASP A 33 10.51 10.25 3.49
N GLU A 34 11.05 10.37 4.71
CA GLU A 34 11.37 9.21 5.54
C GLU A 34 10.10 8.48 5.97
N ILE A 35 9.08 9.24 6.37
CA ILE A 35 7.77 8.70 6.79
C ILE A 35 7.06 8.08 5.59
N TYR A 36 7.02 8.81 4.46
CA TYR A 36 6.41 8.35 3.23
C TYR A 36 7.03 7.03 2.75
N HIS A 37 8.36 6.98 2.62
CA HIS A 37 9.06 5.77 2.16
C HIS A 37 8.86 4.58 3.10
N PHE A 38 8.73 4.83 4.41
CA PHE A 38 8.39 3.78 5.36
C PHE A 38 6.97 3.25 5.12
N LEU A 39 5.97 4.13 5.00
CA LEU A 39 4.57 3.75 4.83
C LEU A 39 4.30 2.99 3.51
N ILE A 40 5.01 3.32 2.44
CA ILE A 40 4.91 2.63 1.14
C ILE A 40 5.91 1.47 0.98
N ARG A 41 6.67 1.10 2.02
CA ARG A 41 7.62 -0.02 1.95
C ARG A 41 6.85 -1.32 1.74
N GLU A 42 7.29 -2.11 0.76
CA GLU A 42 6.83 -3.50 0.61
C GLU A 42 7.48 -4.35 1.70
N LEU A 43 6.65 -5.00 2.51
CA LEU A 43 7.13 -5.81 3.63
C LEU A 43 7.45 -7.26 3.25
N ARG A 44 6.95 -7.72 2.10
CA ARG A 44 7.15 -9.05 1.53
C ARG A 44 6.66 -10.20 2.42
N TYR A 45 5.69 -9.97 3.31
CA TYR A 45 5.08 -11.03 4.10
C TYR A 45 4.04 -11.80 3.31
N ALA A 46 3.43 -11.18 2.31
CA ALA A 46 2.57 -11.90 1.39
C ALA A 46 3.42 -12.87 0.56
N SER A 47 3.19 -14.17 0.72
CA SER A 47 3.84 -15.22 -0.08
C SER A 47 2.81 -16.11 -0.78
N ASP A 48 3.19 -16.71 -1.89
CA ASP A 48 2.38 -17.72 -2.58
C ASP A 48 2.57 -19.08 -1.88
N PRO A 49 1.52 -19.73 -1.36
CA PRO A 49 1.64 -21.02 -0.68
C PRO A 49 2.06 -22.16 -1.61
N ALA A 50 1.91 -22.01 -2.92
CA ALA A 50 2.29 -23.03 -3.91
C ALA A 50 3.77 -22.91 -4.32
N THR A 51 4.34 -21.70 -4.33
CA THR A 51 5.73 -21.45 -4.78
C THR A 51 6.66 -20.95 -3.68
N GLU A 52 6.12 -20.56 -2.52
CA GLU A 52 6.79 -19.87 -1.41
C GLU A 52 7.43 -18.51 -1.80
N GLU A 53 7.13 -18.01 -3.00
CA GLU A 53 7.65 -16.72 -3.49
C GLU A 53 6.88 -15.55 -2.87
N THR A 54 7.58 -14.45 -2.62
CA THR A 54 6.99 -13.21 -2.11
C THR A 54 6.15 -12.53 -3.20
N ILE A 55 4.94 -12.13 -2.85
CA ILE A 55 4.01 -11.41 -3.71
C ILE A 55 4.25 -9.91 -3.51
N SER A 56 4.63 -9.19 -4.56
CA SER A 56 4.88 -7.74 -4.50
C SER A 56 3.60 -6.95 -4.19
N GLY A 57 3.78 -5.78 -3.58
CA GLY A 57 2.73 -4.78 -3.35
C GLY A 57 2.10 -4.82 -1.96
N ASP A 58 2.69 -5.49 -0.97
CA ASP A 58 2.18 -5.54 0.40
C ASP A 58 2.71 -4.37 1.24
N TYR A 59 2.07 -3.22 1.09
CA TYR A 59 2.52 -1.97 1.71
C TYR A 59 2.41 -1.98 3.23
N ALA A 60 3.41 -1.41 3.91
CA ALA A 60 3.46 -1.29 5.37
C ALA A 60 2.21 -0.62 5.95
N ILE A 61 1.67 0.39 5.27
CA ILE A 61 0.46 1.11 5.69
C ILE A 61 -0.78 0.23 5.83
N TRP A 62 -0.88 -0.86 5.06
CA TRP A 62 -2.01 -1.78 5.17
C TRP A 62 -1.98 -2.55 6.49
N TYR A 63 -0.81 -3.00 6.92
CA TYR A 63 -0.65 -3.70 8.20
C TYR A 63 -0.94 -2.81 9.41
N LEU A 64 -0.72 -1.50 9.30
CA LEU A 64 -1.09 -0.53 10.35
C LEU A 64 -2.60 -0.45 10.57
N ALA A 65 -3.40 -0.71 9.54
CA ALA A 65 -4.86 -0.58 9.55
C ALA A 65 -5.62 -1.90 9.70
N SER A 66 -4.99 -3.04 9.40
CA SER A 66 -5.62 -4.36 9.37
C SER A 66 -4.97 -5.39 10.30
N SER A 67 -4.02 -4.99 11.14
CA SER A 67 -3.41 -5.90 12.11
C SER A 67 -4.33 -6.18 13.30
N GLU A 68 -4.50 -7.45 13.63
CA GLU A 68 -5.21 -7.89 14.84
C GLU A 68 -4.39 -7.69 16.13
N LYS A 69 -3.15 -7.19 16.08
CA LYS A 69 -2.30 -6.98 17.25
C LYS A 69 -2.29 -5.51 17.70
N PHE A 70 -1.44 -5.19 18.66
CA PHE A 70 -1.25 -3.83 19.16
C PHE A 70 -0.33 -3.01 18.24
N GLY A 71 -0.52 -1.70 18.27
CA GLY A 71 0.30 -0.76 17.52
C GLY A 71 0.06 0.68 17.98
N VAL A 72 0.87 1.57 17.42
CA VAL A 72 0.83 3.00 17.73
C VAL A 72 1.17 3.82 16.49
N LEU A 73 0.42 4.89 16.32
CA LEU A 73 0.72 6.01 15.44
C LEU A 73 0.79 7.26 16.31
N GLN A 74 1.97 7.87 16.37
CA GLN A 74 2.19 9.07 17.14
C GLN A 74 2.86 10.13 16.28
N ILE A 75 2.39 11.36 16.45
CA ILE A 75 3.00 12.56 15.93
C ILE A 75 2.97 13.67 16.98
N ASP A 76 4.15 14.12 17.39
CA ASP A 76 4.35 15.02 18.52
C ASP A 76 3.60 14.49 19.77
N GLU A 77 2.59 15.23 20.24
CA GLU A 77 1.75 14.89 21.39
C GLU A 77 0.47 14.09 21.01
N GLN A 78 0.19 13.93 19.71
CA GLN A 78 -1.00 13.23 19.25
C GLN A 78 -0.69 11.74 19.10
N ILE A 79 -1.42 10.90 19.84
CA ILE A 79 -1.22 9.46 19.91
C ILE A 79 -2.52 8.74 19.52
N ALA A 80 -2.41 7.81 18.59
CA ALA A 80 -3.43 6.82 18.25
C ALA A 80 -2.85 5.42 18.50
N GLU A 81 -3.14 4.87 19.67
CA GLU A 81 -2.75 3.50 20.06
C GLU A 81 -3.93 2.54 19.92
N TRP A 82 -3.62 1.25 19.77
CA TRP A 82 -4.61 0.19 19.79
C TRP A 82 -4.06 -1.10 20.39
N THR A 83 -4.98 -1.92 20.89
CA THR A 83 -4.72 -3.28 21.40
C THR A 83 -5.24 -4.32 20.41
N PHE A 84 -5.29 -5.59 20.81
CA PHE A 84 -5.78 -6.69 19.98
C PHE A 84 -7.14 -6.39 19.32
N GLY A 85 -7.20 -6.55 18.00
CA GLY A 85 -8.40 -6.29 17.17
C GLY A 85 -8.83 -4.82 17.12
N GLY A 86 -8.02 -3.91 17.63
CA GLY A 86 -8.34 -2.47 17.72
C GLY A 86 -7.83 -1.63 16.56
N SER A 87 -7.01 -2.20 15.66
CA SER A 87 -6.56 -1.52 14.44
C SER A 87 -7.76 -1.19 13.54
N ASN A 88 -7.73 -0.03 12.90
CA ASN A 88 -8.71 0.32 11.88
C ASN A 88 -8.17 1.38 10.92
N TRP A 89 -8.81 1.47 9.76
CA TRP A 89 -8.49 2.44 8.71
C TRP A 89 -8.64 3.90 9.16
N GLU A 90 -9.63 4.21 10.02
CA GLU A 90 -9.88 5.59 10.49
C GLU A 90 -8.68 6.21 11.20
N ARG A 91 -7.93 5.43 11.99
CA ARG A 91 -6.70 5.91 12.66
C ARG A 91 -5.61 6.23 11.66
N VAL A 92 -5.44 5.41 10.62
CA VAL A 92 -4.48 5.68 9.55
C VAL A 92 -4.85 6.94 8.78
N TYR A 93 -6.14 7.13 8.43
CA TYR A 93 -6.60 8.36 7.78
C TYR A 93 -6.33 9.60 8.63
N ALA A 94 -6.66 9.56 9.92
CA ALA A 94 -6.40 10.66 10.83
C ALA A 94 -4.90 10.98 10.93
N PHE A 95 -4.06 9.95 11.02
CA PHE A 95 -2.60 10.11 11.07
C PHE A 95 -2.04 10.76 9.80
N LEU A 96 -2.45 10.28 8.61
CA LEU A 96 -2.05 10.87 7.33
C LEU A 96 -2.51 12.34 7.21
N HIS A 97 -3.73 12.64 7.66
CA HIS A 97 -4.26 13.99 7.61
C HIS A 97 -3.46 14.95 8.51
N ILE A 98 -3.12 14.54 9.73
CA ILE A 98 -2.30 15.37 10.64
C ILE A 98 -0.90 15.63 10.04
N LEU A 99 -0.28 14.62 9.42
CA LEU A 99 1.00 14.77 8.74
C LEU A 99 0.94 15.79 7.60
N HIS A 100 -0.16 15.80 6.83
CA HIS A 100 -0.39 16.74 5.75
C HIS A 100 -0.69 18.16 6.27
N GLU A 101 -1.55 18.31 7.27
CA GLU A 101 -1.86 19.61 7.89
C GLU A 101 -0.63 20.28 8.49
N LYS A 102 0.32 19.50 9.02
CA LYS A 102 1.61 19.98 9.52
C LYS A 102 2.62 20.30 8.41
N GLY A 103 2.28 20.06 7.15
CA GLY A 103 3.15 20.21 5.99
C GLY A 103 4.35 19.27 6.00
N ILE A 104 4.28 18.17 6.76
CA ILE A 104 5.32 17.14 6.80
C ILE A 104 5.24 16.30 5.53
N LEU A 105 4.04 15.87 5.14
CA LEU A 105 3.79 15.30 3.82
C LEU A 105 3.51 16.40 2.80
N SER A 106 4.08 16.27 1.60
CA SER A 106 3.64 17.06 0.46
C SER A 106 2.25 16.62 -0.02
N ASP A 107 1.58 17.47 -0.82
CA ASP A 107 0.29 17.12 -1.45
C ASP A 107 0.40 15.81 -2.26
N GLU A 108 1.48 15.65 -3.04
CA GLU A 108 1.72 14.44 -3.84
C GLU A 108 1.88 13.18 -2.98
N GLN A 109 2.63 13.29 -1.87
CA GLN A 109 2.81 12.17 -0.94
C GLN A 109 1.50 11.80 -0.25
N TYR A 110 0.74 12.81 0.18
CA TYR A 110 -0.56 12.63 0.81
C TYR A 110 -1.55 11.96 -0.15
N ASP A 111 -1.71 12.48 -1.37
CA ASP A 111 -2.62 11.93 -2.37
C ASP A 111 -2.28 10.47 -2.72
N HIS A 112 -0.98 10.16 -2.83
CA HIS A 112 -0.54 8.80 -3.10
C HIS A 112 -0.82 7.86 -1.92
N LEU A 113 -0.52 8.26 -0.69
CA LEU A 113 -0.82 7.47 0.51
C LEU A 113 -2.32 7.26 0.69
N MET A 114 -3.14 8.28 0.40
CA MET A 114 -4.61 8.16 0.40
C MET A 114 -5.09 7.18 -0.66
N THR A 115 -4.49 7.18 -1.86
CA THR A 115 -4.81 6.20 -2.92
C THR A 115 -4.52 4.77 -2.47
N ILE A 116 -3.33 4.51 -1.90
CA ILE A 116 -2.95 3.19 -1.38
C ILE A 116 -3.86 2.78 -0.21
N THR A 117 -4.19 3.71 0.69
CA THR A 117 -5.03 3.41 1.86
C THR A 117 -6.48 3.10 1.45
N ASN A 118 -7.02 3.85 0.50
CA ASN A 118 -8.34 3.61 -0.08
C ASN A 118 -8.39 2.27 -0.81
N GLU A 119 -7.33 1.88 -1.52
CA GLU A 119 -7.23 0.55 -2.14
C GLU A 119 -7.41 -0.55 -1.09
N GLY A 120 -6.62 -0.50 -0.01
CA GLY A 120 -6.69 -1.50 1.07
C GLY A 120 -8.05 -1.52 1.77
N THR A 121 -8.60 -0.34 2.11
CA THR A 121 -9.91 -0.20 2.77
C THR A 121 -11.05 -0.84 1.96
N ASN A 122 -10.96 -0.82 0.63
CA ASN A 122 -11.99 -1.41 -0.23
C ASN A 122 -11.73 -2.90 -0.56
N ALA A 123 -10.58 -3.43 -0.16
CA ALA A 123 -10.12 -4.74 -0.57
C ALA A 123 -10.16 -5.80 0.55
N PHE A 124 -9.84 -5.41 1.78
CA PHE A 124 -9.72 -6.33 2.91
C PHE A 124 -9.89 -5.63 4.26
N ASP A 125 -10.38 -6.38 5.25
CA ASP A 125 -10.50 -5.93 6.65
C ASP A 125 -9.40 -6.50 7.55
N ASP A 126 -8.74 -7.58 7.12
CA ASP A 126 -7.73 -8.32 7.89
C ASP A 126 -6.42 -8.47 7.10
N MET A 127 -5.27 -8.30 7.77
CA MET A 127 -3.94 -8.49 7.18
C MET A 127 -3.73 -9.87 6.53
N TYR A 128 -4.44 -10.91 6.98
CA TYR A 128 -4.36 -12.26 6.41
C TYR A 128 -5.02 -12.37 5.01
N GLU A 129 -5.81 -11.38 4.61
CA GLU A 129 -6.46 -11.33 3.30
C GLU A 129 -5.56 -10.70 2.22
N ILE A 130 -4.53 -9.94 2.63
CA ILE A 130 -3.57 -9.27 1.74
C ILE A 130 -2.98 -10.22 0.69
N PRO A 131 -2.51 -11.45 1.03
CA PRO A 131 -1.95 -12.36 0.03
C PRO A 131 -2.96 -12.79 -1.03
N ALA A 132 -4.22 -13.02 -0.65
CA ALA A 132 -5.27 -13.40 -1.58
C ALA A 132 -5.63 -12.24 -2.53
N TYR A 133 -5.75 -11.04 -1.97
CA TYR A 133 -5.96 -9.81 -2.73
C TYR A 133 -4.86 -9.57 -3.77
N LEU A 134 -3.59 -9.63 -3.35
CA LEU A 134 -2.46 -9.37 -4.25
C LEU A 134 -2.35 -10.39 -5.38
N ARG A 135 -2.64 -11.67 -5.12
CA ARG A 135 -2.70 -12.70 -6.19
C ARG A 135 -3.79 -12.36 -7.21
N ALA A 136 -4.98 -12.00 -6.76
CA ALA A 136 -6.07 -11.61 -7.65
C ALA A 136 -5.71 -10.37 -8.48
N LYS A 137 -5.06 -9.38 -7.88
CA LYS A 137 -4.59 -8.16 -8.54
C LYS A 137 -3.55 -8.46 -9.62
N GLN A 138 -2.53 -9.26 -9.31
CA GLN A 138 -1.49 -9.65 -10.26
C GLN A 138 -2.04 -10.52 -11.40
N PHE A 139 -2.98 -11.42 -11.11
CA PHE A 139 -3.63 -12.23 -12.12
C PHE A 139 -4.44 -11.36 -13.09
N SER A 140 -5.17 -10.37 -12.57
CA SER A 140 -5.93 -9.41 -13.38
C SER A 140 -5.01 -8.60 -14.31
N PHE A 141 -3.87 -8.13 -13.79
CA PHE A 141 -2.88 -7.43 -14.61
C PHE A 141 -2.26 -8.35 -15.69
N ARG A 142 -2.02 -9.62 -15.38
CA ARG A 142 -1.54 -10.62 -16.36
C ARG A 142 -2.58 -10.88 -17.45
N ILE A 143 -3.86 -11.01 -17.11
CA ILE A 143 -4.93 -11.14 -18.11
C ILE A 143 -4.93 -9.91 -19.00
N GLN A 144 -4.97 -8.70 -18.43
CA GLN A 144 -4.93 -7.45 -19.20
C GLN A 144 -3.72 -7.44 -20.16
N ALA A 145 -2.51 -7.69 -19.64
CA ALA A 145 -1.29 -7.77 -20.43
C ALA A 145 -1.34 -8.81 -21.56
N GLN A 146 -1.99 -9.96 -21.36
CA GLN A 146 -2.16 -11.01 -22.36
C GLN A 146 -3.28 -10.72 -23.37
N SER A 147 -4.33 -9.99 -22.98
CA SER A 147 -5.42 -9.57 -23.86
C SER A 147 -5.04 -8.45 -24.85
N PHE A 148 -3.81 -7.95 -24.80
CA PHE A 148 -3.25 -7.05 -25.83
C PHE A 148 -2.58 -7.79 -27.00
N ALA A 149 -2.89 -9.08 -27.23
CA ALA A 149 -2.40 -9.78 -28.42
C ALA A 149 -2.87 -9.02 -29.70
N PRO A 150 -1.97 -8.62 -30.61
CA PRO A 150 -2.36 -7.93 -31.83
C PRO A 150 -3.24 -8.87 -32.67
N ILE A 151 -4.48 -8.45 -32.91
CA ILE A 151 -5.35 -9.13 -33.87
C ILE A 151 -4.89 -8.69 -35.27
N PHE A 152 -4.29 -9.61 -36.01
CA PHE A 152 -3.94 -9.39 -37.40
C PHE A 152 -5.18 -9.66 -38.27
N VAL A 153 -5.75 -8.61 -38.86
CA VAL A 153 -6.77 -8.77 -39.90
C VAL A 153 -6.05 -9.04 -41.22
N VAL A 154 -6.20 -10.25 -41.75
CA VAL A 154 -5.72 -10.62 -43.08
C VAL A 154 -6.80 -10.29 -44.10
N HIS A 155 -6.56 -9.31 -44.95
CA HIS A 155 -7.46 -8.98 -46.04
C HIS A 155 -7.32 -10.01 -47.16
N TRP A 156 -8.43 -10.34 -47.85
CA TRP A 156 -8.49 -11.33 -48.95
C TRP A 156 -7.46 -11.08 -50.08
N ASN A 157 -6.90 -9.87 -50.16
CA ASN A 157 -5.90 -9.46 -51.14
C ASN A 157 -4.44 -9.63 -50.65
N GLY A 158 -4.21 -10.35 -49.53
CA GLY A 158 -2.88 -10.65 -49.00
C GLY A 158 -2.20 -9.51 -48.21
N ARG A 159 -2.91 -8.41 -47.94
CA ARG A 159 -2.41 -7.33 -47.06
C ARG A 159 -2.78 -7.63 -45.60
N VAL A 160 -1.79 -7.54 -44.72
CA VAL A 160 -1.97 -7.58 -43.26
C VAL A 160 -1.91 -6.17 -42.72
N SER A 161 -2.93 -5.75 -41.98
CA SER A 161 -2.91 -4.51 -41.20
C SER A 161 -2.99 -4.87 -39.72
N GLY A 162 -1.99 -4.46 -38.93
CA GLY A 162 -2.00 -4.60 -37.48
C GLY A 162 -2.65 -3.37 -36.84
N GLY A 163 -3.56 -3.59 -35.90
CA GLY A 163 -4.12 -2.55 -35.04
C GLY A 163 -4.16 -3.05 -33.60
N VAL A 164 -3.85 -2.15 -32.65
CA VAL A 164 -4.05 -2.39 -31.22
C VAL A 164 -5.38 -1.76 -30.86
N TYR A 165 -6.37 -2.55 -30.45
CA TYR A 165 -7.59 -2.03 -29.85
C TYR A 165 -7.37 -1.89 -28.34
N ILE A 166 -7.56 -0.67 -27.82
CA ILE A 166 -7.60 -0.42 -26.38
C ILE A 166 -9.04 -0.65 -25.95
N GLY A 167 -9.33 -1.83 -25.38
CA GLY A 167 -10.56 -2.05 -24.64
C GLY A 167 -10.42 -1.39 -23.27
N LEU A 168 -11.07 -0.25 -23.06
CA LEU A 168 -11.32 0.27 -21.71
C LEU A 168 -12.46 -0.53 -21.11
N GLU A 169 -12.16 -1.57 -20.34
CA GLU A 169 -13.15 -2.17 -19.45
C GLU A 169 -13.04 -1.54 -18.06
N HIS A 170 -14.10 -0.83 -17.67
CA HIS A 170 -14.34 -0.41 -16.30
C HIS A 170 -15.14 -1.51 -15.59
N ALA A 171 -14.53 -2.13 -14.57
CA ALA A 171 -15.17 -2.56 -13.32
C ALA A 171 -14.09 -3.04 -12.35
#